data_AF-A0A935SLT2-F1
#
_entry.id   AF-A0A935SLT2-F1
#
_cell.length_a   1.000
_cell.length_b   1.000
_cell.length_c   1.000
_cell.angle_alpha   90.00
_cell.angle_beta   90.00
_cell.angle_gamma   90.00
#
_symmetry.space_group_name_H-M   'P 1'
#
loop_
_entity.id
_entity.type
_entity.pdbx_description
1 polymer ?
#
loop_
_entity_poly.entity_id
_entity_poly.type
_entity_poly.pdbx_seq_one_letter_code
_entity_poly.pdbx_strand_id
1 'polypeptide(L)'
;MYQSIVKQITIINQYQRKQDSQGRLLTEKEDLITACEILFESIILKVDELDGSIRQFYEQLKKFVQEKGKDYEFNRFEIRQATGVSKTQQHRYIQQLVSLEYLKQFGFMNKGFKYKISHWDNMQSMRAKIKDSLNNQLQNL
;
A
#
# COMPACT_ATOMS: atom_id res chain seq x y z
N MET A 1 0.24 19.87 3.94
CA MET A 1 0.17 19.23 2.60
C MET A 1 -1.26 19.19 2.07
N TYR A 2 -2.21 18.51 2.74
CA TYR A 2 -3.61 18.40 2.27
C TYR A 2 -4.27 19.76 1.95
N GLN A 3 -4.34 20.68 2.92
CA GLN A 3 -4.94 22.00 2.73
C GLN A 3 -4.27 22.81 1.60
N SER A 4 -2.98 22.59 1.35
CA SER A 4 -2.25 23.28 0.28
C SER A 4 -2.73 22.81 -1.10
N ILE A 5 -2.97 21.51 -1.26
CA ILE A 5 -3.51 20.92 -2.50
C ILE A 5 -4.95 21.36 -2.71
N VAL A 6 -5.78 21.36 -1.65
CA VAL A 6 -7.15 21.88 -1.72
C VAL A 6 -7.16 23.32 -2.24
N LYS A 7 -6.31 24.19 -1.67
CA LYS A 7 -6.18 25.59 -2.14
C LYS A 7 -5.75 25.68 -3.60
N GLN A 8 -4.79 24.86 -4.03
CA GLN A 8 -4.35 24.83 -5.43
C GLN A 8 -5.49 24.42 -6.36
N ILE A 9 -6.29 23.42 -5.99
CA ILE A 9 -7.45 22.97 -6.75
C ILE A 9 -8.51 24.08 -6.82
N THR A 10 -8.83 24.73 -5.70
CA THR A 10 -9.74 25.88 -5.67
C THR A 10 -9.26 27.01 -6.60
N ILE A 11 -7.96 27.29 -6.64
CA ILE A 11 -7.37 28.30 -7.54
C ILE A 11 -7.48 27.86 -9.01
N ILE A 12 -7.20 26.60 -9.32
CA ILE A 12 -7.34 26.06 -10.69
C ILE A 12 -8.79 26.20 -11.17
N ASN A 13 -9.75 25.93 -10.27
CA ASN A 13 -11.19 26.02 -10.54
C ASN A 13 -11.78 27.41 -10.30
N GLN A 14 -10.96 28.47 -10.16
CA GLN A 14 -11.40 29.80 -9.72
C GLN A 14 -12.57 30.40 -10.51
N TYR A 15 -12.69 30.09 -11.81
CA TYR A 15 -13.79 30.59 -12.66
C TYR A 15 -15.14 29.90 -12.38
N GLN A 16 -15.13 28.78 -11.65
CA GLN A 16 -16.31 28.01 -11.26
C GLN A 16 -16.65 28.20 -9.77
N ARG A 17 -15.81 28.94 -9.02
CA ARG A 17 -15.96 29.12 -7.57
C ARG A 17 -16.56 30.47 -7.23
N LYS A 18 -17.37 30.50 -6.18
CA LYS A 18 -17.91 31.74 -5.64
C LYS A 18 -16.81 32.53 -4.95
N GLN A 19 -16.95 33.85 -4.99
CA GLN A 19 -16.13 34.77 -4.22
C GLN A 19 -16.96 35.37 -3.09
N ASP A 20 -16.32 35.62 -1.95
CA ASP A 20 -16.95 36.41 -0.90
C ASP A 20 -16.90 37.92 -1.20
N SER A 21 -17.47 38.72 -0.30
CA SER A 21 -17.49 40.19 -0.43
C SER A 21 -16.10 40.84 -0.40
N GLN A 22 -15.05 40.10 -0.04
CA GLN A 22 -13.66 40.54 -0.02
C GLN A 22 -12.87 40.03 -1.25
N GLY A 23 -13.52 39.35 -2.19
CA GLY A 23 -12.89 38.80 -3.39
C GLY A 23 -12.10 37.52 -3.15
N ARG A 24 -12.29 36.84 -2.01
CA ARG A 24 -11.61 35.56 -1.71
C ARG A 24 -12.41 34.41 -2.30
N LEU A 25 -11.71 33.47 -2.93
CA LEU A 25 -12.32 32.25 -3.46
C LEU A 25 -12.83 31.36 -2.33
N LEU A 26 -14.06 30.88 -2.45
CA LEU A 26 -14.67 29.92 -1.54
C LEU A 26 -14.43 28.51 -2.08
N THR A 27 -13.74 27.69 -1.27
CA THR A 27 -13.54 26.26 -1.55
C THR A 27 -14.87 25.53 -1.46
N GLU A 28 -15.13 24.66 -2.43
CA GLU A 28 -16.32 23.80 -2.45
C GLU A 28 -15.95 22.34 -2.12
N LYS A 29 -16.96 21.52 -1.86
CA LYS A 29 -16.80 20.12 -1.45
C LYS A 29 -16.06 19.29 -2.51
N GLU A 30 -16.27 19.62 -3.78
CA GLU A 30 -15.62 19.02 -4.93
C GLU A 30 -14.10 19.17 -4.86
N ASP A 31 -13.58 20.32 -4.39
CA ASP A 31 -12.14 20.54 -4.25
C ASP A 31 -11.52 19.61 -3.20
N LEU A 32 -12.26 19.32 -2.12
CA LEU A 32 -11.84 18.37 -1.08
C LEU A 32 -11.82 16.93 -1.59
N ILE A 33 -12.84 16.55 -2.36
CA ILE A 33 -12.94 15.22 -3.00
C ILE A 33 -11.76 15.03 -3.95
N THR A 34 -11.52 15.97 -4.86
CA THR A 34 -10.40 15.90 -5.80
C THR A 34 -9.05 15.86 -5.08
N ALA A 35 -8.88 16.63 -4.00
CA ALA A 35 -7.65 16.57 -3.19
C ALA A 35 -7.44 15.19 -2.57
N CYS A 36 -8.50 14.57 -2.03
CA CYS A 36 -8.42 13.22 -1.49
C CYS A 36 -8.07 12.19 -2.57
N GLU A 37 -8.64 12.29 -3.76
CA GLU A 37 -8.34 11.39 -4.88
C GLU A 37 -6.87 11.49 -5.31
N ILE A 38 -6.36 12.72 -5.48
CA ILE A 38 -4.95 12.96 -5.86
C ILE A 38 -3.99 12.39 -4.80
N LEU A 39 -4.32 12.58 -3.52
CA LEU A 39 -3.47 12.16 -2.42
C LEU A 39 -3.62 10.68 -2.07
N PHE A 40 -4.62 9.99 -2.61
CA PHE A 40 -4.99 8.65 -2.18
C PHE A 40 -3.82 7.67 -2.25
N GLU A 41 -3.09 7.61 -3.37
CA GLU A 41 -1.93 6.71 -3.49
C GLU A 41 -0.83 7.06 -2.48
N SER A 42 -0.59 8.33 -2.20
CA SER A 42 0.40 8.75 -1.22
C SER A 42 -0.03 8.37 0.21
N ILE A 43 -1.32 8.43 0.52
CA ILE A 43 -1.88 7.96 1.78
C ILE A 43 -1.66 6.46 1.90
N ILE A 44 -1.97 5.67 0.86
CA ILE A 44 -1.77 4.22 0.88
C ILE A 44 -0.30 3.88 1.08
N LEU A 45 0.62 4.52 0.35
CA LEU A 45 2.06 4.30 0.53
C LEU A 45 2.54 4.62 1.94
N LYS A 46 1.84 5.50 2.67
CA LYS A 46 2.23 5.86 4.03
C LYS A 46 1.61 4.98 5.11
N VAL A 47 0.43 4.45 4.85
CA VAL A 47 -0.27 3.50 5.72
C VAL A 47 0.31 2.09 5.57
N ASP A 48 0.77 1.75 4.36
CA ASP A 48 1.41 0.46 4.10
C ASP A 48 2.73 0.35 4.87
N GLU A 49 2.88 -0.74 5.63
CA GLU A 49 4.09 -1.07 6.37
C GLU A 49 5.18 -1.64 5.45
N LEU A 50 4.78 -2.17 4.28
CA LEU A 50 5.71 -2.66 3.27
C LEU A 50 6.05 -1.54 2.27
N ASP A 51 7.35 -1.36 2.00
CA ASP A 51 7.75 -0.51 0.88
C ASP A 51 7.24 -1.10 -0.46
N GLY A 52 7.10 -0.27 -1.49
CA GLY A 52 6.51 -0.70 -2.77
C GLY A 52 7.22 -1.89 -3.42
N SER A 53 8.52 -2.04 -3.22
CA SER A 53 9.31 -3.13 -3.80
C SER A 53 9.10 -4.45 -3.06
N ILE A 54 8.99 -4.40 -1.73
CA ILE A 54 8.70 -5.53 -0.86
C ILE A 54 7.24 -5.94 -1.03
N ARG A 55 6.33 -4.97 -1.14
CA ARG A 55 4.92 -5.18 -1.45
C ARG A 55 4.76 -5.98 -2.74
N GLN A 56 5.40 -5.56 -3.82
CA GLN A 56 5.35 -6.28 -5.10
C GLN A 56 5.90 -7.71 -4.97
N PHE A 57 7.05 -7.87 -4.29
CA PHE A 57 7.63 -9.18 -4.02
C PHE A 57 6.69 -10.07 -3.19
N TYR A 58 6.02 -9.51 -2.20
CA TYR A 58 5.09 -10.23 -1.33
C TYR A 58 3.83 -10.68 -2.07
N GLU A 59 3.28 -9.84 -2.95
CA GLU A 59 2.14 -10.23 -3.80
C GLU A 59 2.51 -11.37 -4.77
N GLN A 60 3.71 -11.35 -5.36
CA GLN A 60 4.19 -12.47 -6.18
C GLN A 60 4.37 -13.75 -5.36
N LEU A 61 4.93 -13.63 -4.15
CA LEU A 61 5.09 -14.75 -3.23
C LEU A 61 3.74 -15.35 -2.82
N LYS A 62 2.74 -14.52 -2.53
CA LYS A 62 1.37 -14.96 -2.23
C LYS A 62 0.78 -15.76 -3.38
N LYS A 63 0.94 -15.30 -4.63
CA LYS A 63 0.47 -16.04 -5.82
C LYS A 63 1.14 -17.41 -5.94
N PHE A 64 2.47 -17.45 -5.83
CA PHE A 64 3.24 -18.70 -5.86
C PHE A 64 2.77 -19.70 -4.79
N VAL A 65 2.56 -19.24 -3.56
CA VAL A 65 2.08 -20.10 -2.46
C VAL A 65 0.62 -20.53 -2.68
N GLN A 66 -0.25 -19.65 -3.18
CA GLN A 66 -1.64 -20.00 -3.47
C GLN A 66 -1.77 -21.14 -4.49
N GLU A 67 -0.90 -21.18 -5.51
CA GLU A 67 -0.86 -22.27 -6.50
C GLU A 67 -0.44 -23.61 -5.90
N LYS A 68 0.31 -23.60 -4.80
CA LYS A 68 0.79 -24.81 -4.09
C LYS A 68 -0.06 -25.18 -2.86
N GLY A 69 -0.87 -24.25 -2.37
CA GLY A 69 -1.65 -24.36 -1.14
C GLY A 69 -1.12 -23.43 -0.04
N LYS A 70 -2.04 -22.85 0.75
CA LYS A 70 -1.72 -21.83 1.77
C LYS A 70 -0.72 -22.30 2.84
N ASP A 71 -0.67 -23.60 3.09
CA ASP A 71 0.22 -24.20 4.08
C ASP A 71 1.60 -24.58 3.54
N TYR A 72 1.88 -24.29 2.26
CA TYR A 72 3.13 -24.65 1.61
C TYR A 72 4.33 -23.98 2.28
N GLU A 73 5.31 -24.82 2.64
CA GLU A 73 6.63 -24.36 3.09
C GLU A 73 7.58 -24.30 1.90
N PHE A 74 8.22 -23.16 1.72
CA PHE A 74 9.11 -22.92 0.59
C PHE A 74 10.51 -22.55 1.05
N ASN A 75 11.50 -22.77 0.19
CA ASN A 75 12.88 -22.37 0.41
C ASN A 75 13.26 -21.17 -0.49
N ARG A 76 14.47 -20.63 -0.28
CA ARG A 76 14.96 -19.48 -1.06
C ARG A 76 15.14 -19.79 -2.55
N PHE A 77 15.44 -21.03 -2.92
CA PHE A 77 15.62 -21.39 -4.32
C PHE A 77 14.29 -21.29 -5.10
N GLU A 78 13.20 -21.80 -4.52
CA GLU A 78 11.87 -21.76 -5.12
C GLU A 78 11.35 -20.33 -5.28
N ILE A 79 11.45 -19.51 -4.23
CA ILE A 79 11.05 -18.09 -4.29
C ILE A 79 11.82 -17.37 -5.40
N ARG A 80 13.12 -17.66 -5.56
CA ARG A 80 13.95 -16.97 -6.55
C ARG A 80 13.52 -17.33 -7.97
N GLN A 81 13.15 -18.58 -8.21
CA GLN A 81 12.57 -18.99 -9.49
C GLN A 81 11.22 -18.32 -9.75
N ALA A 82 10.37 -18.21 -8.73
CA ALA A 82 9.04 -17.63 -8.85
C ALA A 82 9.05 -16.10 -9.06
N THR A 83 9.99 -15.39 -8.43
CA THR A 83 10.01 -13.91 -8.39
C THR A 83 11.07 -13.28 -9.29
N GLY A 84 12.09 -14.03 -9.71
CA GLY A 84 13.18 -13.54 -10.56
C GLY A 84 14.18 -12.59 -9.88
N VAL A 85 14.00 -12.27 -8.59
CA VAL A 85 14.87 -11.33 -7.88
C VAL A 85 16.27 -11.90 -7.63
N SER A 86 17.28 -11.04 -7.50
CA SER A 86 18.65 -11.47 -7.19
C SER A 86 18.77 -12.11 -5.79
N LYS A 87 19.83 -12.91 -5.56
CA LYS A 87 20.11 -13.55 -4.25
C LYS A 87 20.15 -12.52 -3.11
N THR A 88 20.82 -11.38 -3.32
CA THR A 88 20.96 -10.34 -2.30
C THR A 88 19.63 -9.65 -2.01
N GLN A 89 18.87 -9.32 -3.05
CA GLN A 89 17.57 -8.67 -2.92
C GLN A 89 16.55 -9.58 -2.25
N GLN A 90 16.52 -10.85 -2.65
CA GLN A 90 15.72 -11.88 -2.00
C GLN A 90 16.01 -11.96 -0.51
N HIS A 91 17.29 -12.03 -0.14
CA HIS A 91 17.69 -12.15 1.26
C HIS A 91 17.16 -10.96 2.06
N ARG A 92 17.35 -9.73 1.56
CA ARG A 92 16.86 -8.50 2.19
C ARG A 92 15.33 -8.53 2.37
N TYR A 93 14.58 -8.86 1.32
CA TYR A 93 13.11 -8.88 1.39
C TYR A 93 12.57 -9.94 2.35
N ILE A 94 13.15 -11.14 2.33
CA ILE A 94 12.76 -12.21 3.26
C ILE A 94 13.04 -11.78 4.70
N GLN A 95 14.20 -11.18 4.99
CA GLN A 95 14.52 -10.73 6.34
C GLN A 95 13.52 -9.67 6.83
N GLN A 96 13.16 -8.71 5.98
CA GLN A 96 12.17 -7.68 6.34
C GLN A 96 10.78 -8.28 6.56
N LEU A 97 10.33 -9.19 5.70
CA LEU A 97 9.05 -9.87 5.89
C LEU A 97 9.04 -10.77 7.13
N VAL A 98 10.18 -11.36 7.51
CA VAL A 98 10.29 -12.11 8.77
C VAL A 98 10.25 -11.15 9.97
N SER A 99 10.93 -10.01 9.93
CA SER A 99 10.89 -9.03 11.03
C SER A 99 9.51 -8.39 11.23
N LEU A 100 8.72 -8.29 10.17
CA LEU A 100 7.33 -7.81 10.21
C LEU A 100 6.32 -8.95 10.44
N GLU A 101 6.79 -10.16 10.76
CA GLU A 101 5.97 -11.36 11.03
C GLU A 101 5.07 -11.83 9.87
N TYR A 102 5.26 -11.29 8.68
CA TYR A 102 4.61 -11.76 7.45
C TYR A 102 5.04 -13.18 7.09
N LEU A 103 6.32 -13.51 7.34
CA LEU A 103 6.89 -14.83 7.12
C LEU A 103 7.42 -15.43 8.43
N LYS A 104 7.23 -16.74 8.59
CA LYS A 104 7.89 -17.52 9.64
C LYS A 104 9.02 -18.33 9.06
N GLN A 105 10.19 -18.24 9.68
CA GLN A 105 11.39 -18.98 9.30
C GLN A 105 11.53 -20.25 10.15
N PHE A 106 11.86 -21.36 9.50
CA PHE A 106 12.12 -22.66 10.12
C PHE A 106 13.48 -23.19 9.70
N GLY A 107 14.08 -24.04 10.52
CA GLY A 107 15.35 -24.71 10.24
C GLY A 107 16.55 -24.06 10.91
N PHE A 108 17.72 -24.61 10.60
CA PHE A 108 19.00 -24.24 11.23
C PHE A 108 20.05 -23.97 10.16
N MET A 109 21.07 -23.18 10.49
CA MET A 109 22.11 -22.76 9.54
C MET A 109 22.77 -23.92 8.79
N ASN A 110 22.95 -25.07 9.45
CA ASN A 110 23.56 -26.28 8.89
C ASN A 110 22.60 -27.14 8.03
N LYS A 111 21.28 -26.94 8.14
CA LYS A 111 20.25 -27.72 7.40
C LYS A 111 19.53 -26.89 6.35
N GLY A 112 19.77 -25.58 6.32
CA GLY A 112 19.04 -24.63 5.50
C GLY A 112 17.74 -24.15 6.16
N PHE A 113 17.20 -23.07 5.60
CA PHE A 113 15.99 -22.44 6.10
C PHE A 113 14.81 -22.69 5.15
N LYS A 114 13.65 -22.96 5.74
CA LYS A 114 12.35 -22.94 5.10
C LYS A 114 11.53 -21.76 5.62
N TYR A 115 10.53 -21.37 4.85
CA TYR A 115 9.69 -20.22 5.12
C TYR A 115 8.23 -20.58 4.87
N LYS A 116 7.33 -19.99 5.66
CA LYS A 116 5.87 -20.09 5.48
C LYS A 116 5.25 -18.71 5.65
N ILE A 117 4.22 -18.41 4.85
CA ILE A 117 3.41 -17.20 5.04
C ILE A 117 2.60 -17.35 6.33
N SER A 118 2.79 -16.41 7.25
CA SER A 118 2.07 -16.38 8.53
C SER A 118 0.94 -15.36 8.53
N HIS A 119 1.11 -14.21 7.86
CA HIS A 119 0.10 -13.17 7.80
C HIS A 119 -0.38 -12.90 6.37
N TRP A 120 -1.59 -13.37 6.03
CA TRP A 120 -2.22 -13.13 4.73
C TRP A 120 -2.96 -11.80 4.71
N ASP A 121 -2.24 -10.72 4.39
CA ASP A 121 -2.87 -9.42 4.23
C ASP A 121 -3.68 -9.30 2.93
N ASN A 122 -4.61 -8.34 2.95
CA ASN A 122 -5.43 -7.99 1.81
C ASN A 122 -5.38 -6.47 1.59
N MET A 123 -4.39 -6.04 0.80
CA MET A 123 -4.19 -4.64 0.45
C MET A 123 -5.41 -4.05 -0.28
N GLN A 124 -6.08 -4.84 -1.12
CA GLN A 124 -7.27 -4.38 -1.85
C GLN A 124 -8.41 -4.04 -0.88
N SER A 125 -8.66 -4.91 0.11
CA SER A 125 -9.64 -4.63 1.16
C SER A 125 -9.25 -3.45 2.04
N MET A 126 -7.96 -3.28 2.35
CA MET A 126 -7.47 -2.11 3.10
C MET A 126 -7.70 -0.82 2.32
N ARG A 127 -7.34 -0.81 1.02
CA ARG A 127 -7.57 0.33 0.12
C ARG A 127 -9.04 0.69 0.03
N ALA A 128 -9.92 -0.30 -0.14
CA ALA A 128 -11.37 -0.08 -0.17
C ALA A 128 -11.86 0.58 1.12
N LYS A 129 -11.49 0.04 2.29
CA LYS A 129 -11.89 0.59 3.59
C LYS A 129 -11.43 2.04 3.79
N ILE A 130 -10.19 2.37 3.41
CA ILE A 130 -9.67 3.74 3.52
C ILE A 130 -10.45 4.66 2.59
N LYS A 131 -10.69 4.24 1.35
CA LYS A 131 -11.46 5.01 0.37
C LYS A 131 -12.88 5.28 0.86
N ASP A 132 -13.57 4.25 1.36
CA ASP A 132 -14.93 4.36 1.88
C ASP A 132 -14.98 5.29 3.09
N SER A 133 -14.03 5.16 4.02
CA SER A 133 -13.93 6.05 5.19
C SER A 133 -13.74 7.52 4.79
N LEU A 134 -12.86 7.80 3.82
CA LEU A 134 -12.63 9.16 3.33
C LEU A 134 -13.89 9.72 2.66
N ASN A 135 -14.54 8.93 1.80
CA ASN A 135 -15.76 9.34 1.12
C ASN A 135 -16.90 9.62 2.11
N ASN A 136 -17.07 8.79 3.13
CA ASN A 136 -18.09 8.98 4.16
C ASN A 136 -17.85 10.26 4.97
N GLN A 137 -16.59 10.57 5.32
CA GLN A 137 -16.25 11.82 6.00
C GLN A 137 -16.56 13.04 5.14
N LEU A 138 -16.24 12.97 3.85
CA LEU A 138 -16.55 14.03 2.90
C LEU A 138 -18.05 14.21 2.72
N GLN A 139 -18.83 13.13 2.61
CA GLN A 139 -20.29 13.20 2.49
C GLN A 139 -20.96 13.90 3.68
N ASN A 140 -20.42 13.72 4.89
CA ASN A 140 -20.95 14.30 6.12
C ASN A 140 -20.50 15.75 6.41
N LEU A 141 -19.70 16.36 5.52
CA LEU A 141 -19.39 17.81 5.50
C LEU A 141 -20.44 18.59 4.72
#